data_AF-A0A9P6XT02-F1
#
_entry.id   AF-A0A9P6XT02-F1
#
_cell.length_a   1.000
_cell.length_b   1.000
_cell.length_c   1.000
_cell.angle_alpha   90.00
_cell.angle_beta   90.00
_cell.angle_gamma   90.00
#
_symmetry.space_group_name_H-M   'P 1'
#
loop_
_entity.id
_entity.type
_entity.pdbx_description
1 polymer ?
#
loop_
_entity_poly.entity_id
_entity_poly.type
_entity_poly.pdbx_seq_one_letter_code
_entity_poly.pdbx_strand_id
1 'polypeptide(L)'
;MQRIRIAERAQWRARAEEAGFRFPTIDGQPYWDESAYYAFTLRQIEQDIEDPSAELHQMALDLVGDVIASERLMDQRAIPSHYRDWIADSWRQRQPHLYGRLDLAYDGTGQLLPVAVAGRPAQRRSPAAARRPVQRDP
;
A
#
# COMPACT_ATOMS: atom_id res chain seq x y z
N MET A 1 20.69 4.92 3.68
CA MET A 1 19.75 5.91 3.16
C MET A 1 20.27 7.29 3.51
N GLN A 2 20.39 8.19 2.53
CA GLN A 2 20.76 9.59 2.76
C GLN A 2 19.81 10.49 1.97
N ARG A 3 19.18 11.46 2.64
CA ARG A 3 18.38 12.50 1.97
C ARG A 3 19.29 13.61 1.46
N ILE A 4 19.24 13.90 0.16
CA ILE A 4 20.06 14.92 -0.50
C ILE A 4 19.14 15.99 -1.06
N ARG A 5 19.32 17.24 -0.61
CA ARG A 5 18.56 18.39 -1.11
C ARG A 5 19.09 18.84 -2.47
N ILE A 6 18.18 19.21 -3.36
CA ILE A 6 18.47 19.74 -4.70
C ILE A 6 17.53 20.89 -5.03
N ALA A 7 17.88 21.68 -6.03
CA ALA A 7 16.90 22.54 -6.69
C ALA A 7 15.91 21.66 -7.47
N GLU A 8 14.63 22.03 -7.47
CA GLU A 8 13.63 21.32 -8.27
C GLU A 8 14.05 21.30 -9.74
N ARG A 9 13.89 20.14 -10.38
CA ARG A 9 14.26 19.98 -11.79
C ARG A 9 13.41 20.90 -12.67
N ALA A 10 14.06 21.60 -13.59
CA ALA A 10 13.35 22.46 -14.53
C ALA A 10 12.27 21.67 -15.29
N GLN A 11 11.09 22.26 -15.43
CA GLN A 11 9.95 21.70 -16.18
C GLN A 11 9.42 20.35 -15.66
N TRP A 12 9.72 19.95 -14.42
CA TRP A 12 9.32 18.63 -13.90
C TRP A 12 7.80 18.39 -13.97
N ARG A 13 6.97 19.43 -13.76
CA ARG A 13 5.51 19.34 -13.84
C ARG A 13 5.02 18.97 -15.24
N ALA A 14 5.56 19.63 -16.27
CA ALA A 14 5.22 19.34 -17.65
C ALA A 14 5.65 17.93 -18.05
N ARG A 15 6.84 17.49 -17.60
CA ARG A 15 7.31 16.11 -17.82
C ARG A 15 6.46 15.07 -17.10
N ALA A 16 6.02 15.36 -15.88
CA ALA A 16 5.12 14.50 -15.13
C ALA A 16 3.77 14.37 -15.86
N GLU A 17 3.22 15.47 -16.36
CA GLU A 17 1.99 15.49 -17.14
C GLU A 17 2.13 14.69 -18.45
N GLU A 18 3.23 14.87 -19.19
CA GLU A 18 3.56 14.11 -20.41
C GLU A 18 3.65 12.60 -20.14
N ALA A 19 4.23 12.20 -18.99
CA ALA A 19 4.29 10.81 -18.55
C ALA A 19 2.95 10.26 -18.02
N GLY A 20 1.88 11.06 -18.02
CA GLY A 20 0.56 10.67 -17.54
C GLY A 20 0.37 10.76 -16.01
N PHE A 21 1.30 11.42 -15.30
CA PHE A 21 1.21 11.61 -13.85
C PHE A 21 0.32 12.81 -13.52
N ARG A 22 -0.95 12.53 -13.21
CA ARG A 22 -2.00 13.55 -13.02
C ARG A 22 -2.23 14.01 -11.58
N PHE A 23 -1.45 13.52 -10.63
CA PHE A 23 -1.63 13.80 -9.20
C PHE A 23 -0.39 14.44 -8.53
N PRO A 24 0.20 15.53 -9.08
CA PRO A 24 1.34 16.18 -8.44
C PRO A 24 0.98 16.91 -7.13
N THR A 25 -0.31 17.20 -6.93
CA THR A 25 -0.86 17.87 -5.73
C THR A 25 -2.15 17.18 -5.32
N ILE A 26 -2.32 16.90 -4.02
CA ILE A 26 -3.56 16.36 -3.43
C ILE A 26 -3.94 17.28 -2.27
N ASP A 27 -5.21 17.72 -2.21
CA ASP A 27 -5.73 18.62 -1.16
C ASP A 27 -4.89 19.90 -0.95
N GLY A 28 -4.32 20.44 -2.03
CA GLY A 28 -3.47 21.64 -1.99
C GLY A 28 -2.05 21.40 -1.45
N GLN A 29 -1.69 20.15 -1.12
CA GLN A 29 -0.36 19.76 -0.68
C GLN A 29 0.42 19.06 -1.81
N PRO A 30 1.73 19.32 -1.96
CA PRO A 30 2.56 18.59 -2.91
C PRO A 30 2.53 17.09 -2.58
N TYR A 31 2.09 16.28 -3.53
CA TYR A 31 2.17 14.82 -3.43
C TYR A 31 3.57 14.33 -3.79
N TRP A 32 4.25 15.05 -4.68
CA TRP A 32 5.61 14.77 -5.12
C TRP A 32 6.55 15.93 -4.76
N ASP A 33 7.58 15.65 -3.95
CA ASP A 33 8.59 16.62 -3.50
C ASP A 33 9.86 16.51 -4.37
N GLU A 34 10.10 17.49 -5.24
CA GLU A 34 11.32 17.58 -6.08
C GLU A 34 12.48 18.33 -5.41
N SER A 35 12.33 18.76 -4.15
CA SER A 35 13.39 19.50 -3.44
C SER A 35 14.49 18.58 -2.88
N ALA A 36 14.30 17.26 -2.94
CA ALA A 36 15.27 16.29 -2.47
C ALA A 36 15.06 14.92 -3.12
N TYR A 37 16.09 14.08 -3.05
CA TYR A 37 15.99 12.65 -3.32
C TYR A 37 16.67 11.85 -2.21
N TYR A 38 16.41 10.55 -2.17
CA TYR A 38 17.10 9.63 -1.27
C TYR A 38 18.12 8.79 -2.04
N ALA A 39 19.35 8.76 -1.55
CA ALA A 39 20.41 7.90 -2.04
C ALA A 39 20.56 6.67 -1.12
N PHE A 40 20.79 5.52 -1.75
CA PHE A 40 21.02 4.24 -1.09
C PHE A 40 22.32 3.63 -1.63
N THR A 41 23.05 2.91 -0.77
CA THR A 41 24.10 2.03 -1.27
C THR A 41 23.50 0.75 -1.81
N LEU A 42 24.20 0.05 -2.70
CA LEU A 42 23.74 -1.24 -3.24
C LEU A 42 23.44 -2.24 -2.11
N ARG A 43 24.32 -2.31 -1.10
CA ARG A 43 24.12 -3.10 0.13
C ARG A 43 22.77 -2.81 0.80
N GLN A 44 22.39 -1.54 0.91
CA GLN A 44 21.11 -1.14 1.53
C GLN A 44 19.91 -1.54 0.69
N ILE A 45 20.05 -1.57 -0.62
CA ILE A 45 18.99 -2.01 -1.51
C ILE A 45 18.85 -3.54 -1.40
N GLU A 46 19.92 -4.27 -1.68
CA GLU A 46 19.88 -5.74 -1.77
C GLU A 46 19.61 -6.38 -0.40
N GLN A 47 20.43 -6.05 0.60
CA GLN A 47 20.41 -6.76 1.89
C GLN A 47 19.41 -6.16 2.88
N ASP A 48 19.30 -4.83 2.90
CA ASP A 48 18.45 -4.19 3.90
C ASP A 48 17.00 -4.01 3.41
N ILE A 49 16.69 -4.17 2.11
CA ILE A 49 15.33 -3.97 1.56
C ILE A 49 14.84 -5.15 0.73
N GLU A 50 15.57 -5.58 -0.29
CA GLU A 50 15.11 -6.63 -1.21
C GLU A 50 15.03 -8.00 -0.51
N ASP A 51 16.09 -8.43 0.17
CA ASP A 51 16.12 -9.71 0.88
C ASP A 51 14.98 -9.84 1.92
N PRO A 52 14.77 -8.88 2.85
CA PRO A 52 13.65 -8.94 3.79
C PRO A 52 12.28 -8.84 3.09
N SER A 53 12.17 -8.10 1.98
CA SER A 53 10.91 -8.02 1.22
C SER A 53 10.56 -9.38 0.59
N ALA A 54 11.56 -10.10 0.08
CA ALA A 54 11.39 -11.44 -0.45
C ALA A 54 11.00 -12.43 0.66
N GLU A 55 11.64 -12.36 1.82
CA GLU A 55 11.29 -13.17 2.99
C GLU A 55 9.85 -12.91 3.45
N LEU A 56 9.47 -11.63 3.63
CA LEU A 56 8.11 -11.25 4.01
C LEU A 56 7.07 -11.69 2.98
N HIS A 57 7.40 -11.62 1.69
CA HIS A 57 6.53 -12.13 0.64
C HIS A 57 6.32 -13.64 0.75
N GLN A 58 7.40 -14.40 0.96
CA GLN A 58 7.31 -15.85 1.14
C GLN A 58 6.50 -16.21 2.39
N MET A 59 6.74 -15.55 3.51
CA MET A 59 5.95 -15.73 4.74
C MET A 59 4.46 -15.44 4.52
N ALA A 60 4.13 -14.42 3.72
CA ALA A 60 2.75 -14.11 3.38
C ALA A 60 2.11 -15.22 2.52
N LEU A 61 2.84 -15.79 1.56
CA LEU A 61 2.38 -16.93 0.76
C LEU A 61 2.20 -18.19 1.60
N ASP A 62 3.12 -18.46 2.52
CA ASP A 62 3.03 -19.61 3.42
C ASP A 62 1.77 -19.49 4.31
N LEU A 63 1.51 -18.31 4.86
CA LEU A 63 0.30 -18.02 5.62
C LEU A 63 -0.97 -18.22 4.79
N VAL A 64 -0.97 -17.87 3.50
CA VAL A 64 -2.12 -18.12 2.62
C VAL A 64 -2.40 -19.62 2.52
N GLY A 65 -1.37 -20.45 2.40
CA GLY A 65 -1.50 -21.90 2.42
C GLY A 65 -2.18 -22.42 3.69
N ASP A 66 -1.73 -21.94 4.85
CA ASP A 66 -2.30 -22.31 6.16
C ASP A 66 -3.76 -21.87 6.31
N VAL A 67 -4.08 -20.65 5.87
CA VAL A 67 -5.45 -20.12 5.90
C VAL A 67 -6.36 -20.95 5.01
N ILE A 68 -5.88 -21.34 3.82
CA ILE A 68 -6.66 -22.13 2.86
C ILE A 68 -6.92 -23.55 3.37
N ALA A 69 -6.02 -24.10 4.18
CA ALA A 69 -6.18 -25.43 4.77
C ALA A 69 -7.10 -25.45 6.01
N SER A 70 -7.64 -24.31 6.47
CA SER A 70 -8.40 -24.21 7.72
C SER A 70 -9.65 -23.35 7.61
N GLU A 71 -10.82 -23.98 7.64
CA GLU A 71 -12.13 -23.31 7.69
C GLU A 71 -12.19 -22.26 8.82
N ARG A 72 -11.66 -22.60 10.00
CA ARG A 72 -11.59 -21.69 11.16
C ARG A 72 -10.77 -20.43 10.84
N LEU A 73 -9.64 -20.56 10.13
CA LEU A 73 -8.82 -19.40 9.76
C LEU A 73 -9.49 -18.57 8.66
N MET A 74 -10.15 -19.22 7.69
CA MET A 74 -10.97 -18.52 6.70
C MET A 74 -12.11 -17.72 7.34
N ASP A 75 -12.78 -18.28 8.37
CA ASP A 75 -13.79 -17.57 9.17
C ASP A 75 -13.20 -16.33 9.85
N GLN A 76 -12.03 -16.48 10.48
CA GLN A 76 -11.33 -15.36 11.15
C GLN A 76 -10.90 -14.26 10.19
N ARG A 77 -10.74 -14.56 8.90
CA ARG A 77 -10.45 -13.59 7.84
C ARG A 77 -11.72 -13.05 7.16
N ALA A 78 -12.89 -13.41 7.67
CA ALA A 78 -14.19 -13.03 7.14
C ALA A 78 -14.38 -13.41 5.66
N ILE A 79 -13.78 -14.53 5.22
CA ILE A 79 -13.91 -15.05 3.86
C ILE A 79 -15.27 -15.78 3.74
N PRO A 80 -16.20 -15.33 2.89
CA PRO A 80 -17.50 -15.99 2.72
C PRO A 80 -17.35 -17.43 2.21
N SER A 81 -18.16 -18.35 2.75
CA SER A 81 -18.10 -19.79 2.45
C SER A 81 -18.21 -20.11 0.96
N HIS A 82 -19.04 -19.38 0.22
CA HIS A 82 -19.26 -19.62 -1.22
C HIS A 82 -18.07 -19.27 -2.12
N TYR A 83 -17.02 -18.60 -1.60
CA TYR A 83 -15.79 -18.35 -2.35
C TYR A 83 -14.64 -19.32 -2.00
N ARG A 84 -14.79 -20.15 -0.96
CA ARG A 84 -13.67 -20.94 -0.40
C ARG A 84 -13.11 -21.94 -1.39
N ASP A 85 -13.99 -22.67 -2.09
CA ASP A 85 -13.57 -23.64 -3.10
C ASP A 85 -12.82 -22.96 -4.26
N TRP A 86 -13.32 -21.81 -4.72
CA TRP A 86 -12.69 -21.04 -5.79
C TRP A 86 -11.29 -20.52 -5.39
N ILE A 87 -11.16 -20.02 -4.17
CA ILE A 87 -9.87 -19.58 -3.61
C ILE A 87 -8.91 -20.76 -3.50
N ALA A 88 -9.38 -21.91 -3.00
CA ALA A 88 -8.58 -23.11 -2.86
C ALA A 88 -8.13 -23.67 -4.22
N ASP A 89 -8.99 -23.64 -5.23
CA ASP A 89 -8.67 -24.02 -6.61
C ASP A 89 -7.62 -23.10 -7.23
N SER A 90 -7.79 -21.78 -7.08
CA SER A 90 -6.82 -20.78 -7.56
C SER A 90 -5.43 -21.02 -6.95
N TRP A 91 -5.38 -21.29 -5.65
CA TRP A 91 -4.15 -21.61 -4.93
C TRP A 91 -3.51 -22.92 -5.40
N ARG A 92 -4.28 -24.00 -5.53
CA ARG A 92 -3.80 -25.30 -6.05
C ARG A 92 -3.22 -25.18 -7.45
N GLN A 93 -3.83 -24.36 -8.29
CA GLN A 93 -3.38 -24.11 -9.67
C GLN A 93 -2.21 -23.12 -9.75
N ARG A 94 -1.76 -22.55 -8.61
CA ARG A 94 -0.71 -21.53 -8.55
C ARG A 94 -0.95 -20.39 -9.53
N GLN A 95 -2.20 -19.90 -9.58
CA GLN A 95 -2.54 -18.80 -10.47
C GLN A 95 -1.63 -17.59 -10.15
N PRO A 96 -1.07 -16.93 -11.18
CA PRO A 96 -0.07 -15.90 -10.97
C PRO A 96 -0.70 -14.64 -10.35
N HIS A 97 0.04 -13.99 -9.45
CA HIS A 97 -0.25 -12.63 -9.03
C HIS A 97 0.58 -11.65 -9.88
N LEU A 98 0.00 -10.49 -10.21
CA LEU A 98 0.62 -9.54 -11.13
C LEU A 98 1.60 -8.59 -10.42
N TYR A 99 1.23 -8.10 -9.24
CA TYR A 99 1.95 -7.05 -8.53
C TYR A 99 1.59 -7.05 -7.04
N GLY A 100 2.55 -6.76 -6.18
CA GLY A 100 2.37 -6.58 -4.74
C GLY A 100 3.12 -5.34 -4.25
N ARG A 101 2.61 -4.74 -3.17
CA ARG A 101 3.27 -3.61 -2.48
C ARG A 101 3.37 -3.91 -0.99
N LEU A 102 4.56 -3.74 -0.45
CA LEU A 102 4.82 -3.80 0.99
C LEU A 102 5.14 -2.39 1.47
N ASP A 103 4.48 -1.98 2.55
CA ASP A 103 4.74 -0.70 3.20
C ASP A 103 5.71 -0.96 4.38
N LEU A 104 6.90 -0.36 4.30
CA LEU A 104 8.03 -0.64 5.17
C LEU A 104 8.54 0.63 5.86
N ALA A 105 9.04 0.50 7.09
CA ALA A 105 9.76 1.56 7.79
C ALA A 105 11.25 1.21 7.84
N TYR A 106 12.07 2.09 7.29
CA TYR A 106 13.52 1.92 7.20
C TYR A 106 14.24 3.21 7.60
N ASP A 107 15.20 3.11 8.52
CA ASP A 107 15.96 4.26 9.02
C ASP A 107 17.36 4.38 8.41
N GLY A 108 17.80 3.41 7.59
CA GLY A 108 19.12 3.39 6.99
C GLY A 108 20.18 2.55 7.74
N THR A 109 19.86 2.00 8.92
CA THR A 109 20.80 1.31 9.81
C THR A 109 20.62 -0.21 9.88
N GLY A 110 19.92 -0.79 8.90
CA GLY A 110 19.88 -2.23 8.67
C GLY A 110 18.71 -2.98 9.31
N GLN A 111 17.92 -2.33 10.18
CA GLN A 111 16.63 -2.89 10.59
C GLN A 111 15.48 -2.31 9.78
N LEU A 112 14.78 -3.21 9.10
CA LEU A 112 13.47 -2.96 8.51
C LEU A 112 12.38 -3.37 9.50
N LEU A 113 11.39 -2.50 9.70
CA LEU A 113 10.17 -2.86 10.43
C LEU A 113 8.98 -2.86 9.46
N PRO A 114 8.20 -3.95 9.37
CA PRO A 114 6.96 -3.94 8.61
C PRO A 114 5.99 -2.94 9.24
N VAL A 115 5.43 -2.05 8.44
CA VAL A 115 4.39 -1.13 8.92
C VAL A 115 3.06 -1.84 8.82
N ALA A 116 2.51 -2.25 9.97
CA ALA A 116 1.13 -2.72 10.01
C ALA A 116 0.20 -1.54 9.70
N VAL A 117 -0.34 -1.50 8.48
CA VAL A 117 -1.48 -0.63 8.16
C VAL A 117 -2.71 -1.26 8.81
N ALA A 118 -2.89 -1.01 10.10
CA ALA A 118 -4.17 -1.24 10.76
C ALA A 118 -5.17 -0.29 10.10
N GLY A 119 -5.96 -0.81 9.17
CA GLY A 119 -7.07 -0.07 8.58
C GLY A 119 -7.90 0.51 9.72
N ARG A 120 -7.96 1.85 9.83
CA ARG A 120 -8.87 2.48 10.79
C ARG A 120 -10.25 1.91 10.52
N PRO A 121 -10.99 1.44 11.53
CA PRO A 121 -12.38 1.07 11.31
C PRO A 121 -13.07 2.28 10.69
N ALA A 122 -13.71 2.08 9.55
CA ALA A 122 -14.50 3.11 8.90
C ALA A 122 -15.40 3.72 9.97
N GLN A 123 -15.14 4.99 10.32
CA GLN A 123 -16.03 5.71 11.21
C GLN A 123 -17.41 5.65 10.56
N ARG A 124 -18.33 4.90 11.17
CA ARG A 124 -19.74 4.89 10.78
C ARG A 124 -20.18 6.34 10.74
N ARG A 125 -20.40 6.89 9.55
CA ARG A 125 -21.09 8.17 9.42
C ARG A 125 -22.47 7.97 10.03
N SER A 126 -22.71 8.61 11.15
CA SER A 126 -24.01 8.65 11.79
C SER A 126 -25.02 9.24 10.79
N PRO A 127 -26.24 8.68 10.60
CA PRO A 127 -27.17 9.16 9.57
C PRO A 127 -27.81 10.52 9.86
N ALA A 128 -27.39 11.22 10.91
CA ALA A 128 -28.11 12.38 11.44
C ALA A 128 -27.84 13.73 10.72
N ALA A 129 -26.99 13.79 9.69
CA ALA A 129 -26.58 15.06 9.06
C ALA A 129 -27.19 15.33 7.66
N ALA A 130 -28.29 14.67 7.30
CA ALA A 130 -28.97 14.86 6.01
C ALA A 130 -30.40 15.38 6.15
N ARG A 131 -30.62 16.47 6.89
CA ARG A 131 -31.83 17.32 6.78
C ARG A 131 -31.48 18.77 7.07
N ARG A 132 -31.08 19.53 6.04
CA ARG A 132 -31.23 20.99 6.02
C ARG A 132 -32.51 21.31 5.26
N PRO A 133 -33.47 22.05 5.82
CA PRO A 133 -34.65 22.48 5.09
C PRO A 133 -34.25 23.53 4.03
N VAL A 134 -34.79 23.37 2.83
CA VAL A 134 -34.72 24.39 1.77
C VAL A 134 -35.59 25.56 2.22
N GLN A 135 -34.96 26.68 2.55
CA GLN A 135 -35.63 27.94 2.78
C GLN A 135 -36.03 28.50 1.40
N ARG A 136 -37.34 28.58 1.14
CA ARG A 136 -37.88 29.38 0.03
C ARG A 136 -38.12 30.78 0.57
N ASP A 137 -37.39 31.75 0.03
CA ASP A 137 -37.66 33.17 0.24
C ASP A 137 -38.92 33.61 -0.55
N PRO A 138 -39.60 34.67 -0.10
CA PRO A 138 -40.93 35.07 -0.57
C PRO A 138 -40.99 35.58 -2.01
#